data_AF-A0A844AHA0-F1
#
_entry.id   AF-A0A844AHA0-F1
#
_cell.length_a   1.000
_cell.length_b   1.000
_cell.length_c   1.000
_cell.angle_alpha   90.00
_cell.angle_beta   90.00
_cell.angle_gamma   90.00
#
_symmetry.space_group_name_H-M   'P 1'
#
loop_
_entity.id
_entity.type
_entity.pdbx_description
1 polymer ?
#
loop_
_entity_poly.entity_id
_entity_poly.type
_entity_poly.pdbx_seq_one_letter_code
_entity_poly.pdbx_strand_id
1 'polypeptide(L)'
;MCRVDGCFRPATKFSHLCERHRNVARVHGDPLQRGITKADLKPYLKAIRDYLHKRSGPRAEAIISRDWERVLSSSQAFLERAERGEPHNLHSRNAALVVIDVDGEQHPTDIAVTLMALGYFYADQPSRWASDQGFQFQAVRMFRKLAKHQTDYSWTRTGQMIRSSAKRCPQGTTKALWQSITATGFIGYGIQIQKQIEKERRMRQKDRIADLREILGASAATTYETAE
;
A
#
# COMPACT_ATOMS: atom_id res chain seq x y z
N MET A 1 29.37 6.49 -14.89
CA MET A 1 28.06 7.14 -15.11
C MET A 1 27.01 6.51 -14.20
N CYS A 2 25.84 7.12 -14.02
CA CYS A 2 24.72 6.53 -13.28
C CYS A 2 24.21 5.25 -13.97
N ARG A 3 23.88 4.20 -13.21
CA ARG A 3 23.41 2.89 -13.72
C ARG A 3 21.97 2.90 -14.24
N VAL A 4 21.18 3.90 -13.87
CA VAL A 4 19.77 4.00 -14.30
C VAL A 4 19.70 4.31 -15.80
N ASP A 5 18.95 3.50 -16.54
CA ASP A 5 18.76 3.66 -17.99
C ASP A 5 18.24 5.06 -18.33
N GLY A 6 18.83 5.67 -19.36
CA GLY A 6 18.53 7.04 -19.78
C GLY A 6 19.10 8.14 -18.87
N CYS A 7 19.91 7.80 -17.85
CA CYS A 7 20.55 8.79 -16.98
C CYS A 7 22.03 9.04 -17.33
N PHE A 8 22.32 10.22 -17.89
CA PHE A 8 23.69 10.62 -18.24
C PHE A 8 24.46 11.35 -17.12
N ARG A 9 23.89 11.44 -15.90
CA ARG A 9 24.55 12.12 -14.78
C ARG A 9 25.70 11.27 -14.21
N PRO A 10 26.76 11.91 -13.66
CA PRO A 10 27.82 11.18 -12.99
C PRO A 10 27.29 10.42 -11.76
N ALA A 11 27.86 9.24 -11.52
CA ALA A 11 27.61 8.49 -10.29
C ALA A 11 28.33 9.17 -9.12
N THR A 12 27.85 8.97 -7.90
CA THR A 12 28.56 9.47 -6.71
C THR A 12 29.75 8.57 -6.36
N LYS A 13 30.75 9.07 -5.63
CA LYS A 13 32.04 8.40 -5.38
C LYS A 13 31.92 6.96 -4.84
N PHE A 14 30.84 6.65 -4.09
CA PHE A 14 30.62 5.34 -3.45
C PHE A 14 29.32 4.65 -3.89
N SER A 15 28.74 5.04 -5.04
CA SER A 15 27.51 4.42 -5.53
C SER A 15 27.45 4.41 -7.05
N HIS A 16 26.84 3.38 -7.61
CA HIS A 16 26.52 3.32 -9.04
C HIS A 16 25.38 4.27 -9.46
N LEU A 17 24.79 5.01 -8.52
CA LEU A 17 23.71 5.97 -8.77
C LEU A 17 24.21 7.41 -8.66
N CYS A 18 23.62 8.31 -9.45
CA CYS A 18 23.74 9.74 -9.22
C CYS A 18 22.99 10.15 -7.94
N GLU A 19 23.27 11.35 -7.40
CA GLU A 19 22.69 11.81 -6.14
C GLU A 19 21.15 11.75 -6.13
N ARG A 20 20.52 12.12 -7.26
CA ARG A 20 19.06 12.07 -7.42
C ARG A 20 18.53 10.64 -7.28
N HIS A 21 19.03 9.71 -8.08
CA HIS A 21 18.56 8.32 -8.06
C HIS A 21 18.91 7.60 -6.76
N ARG A 22 20.04 7.93 -6.14
CA ARG A 22 20.39 7.44 -4.80
C ARG A 22 19.39 7.90 -3.75
N ASN A 23 18.98 9.17 -3.79
CA ASN A 23 17.98 9.71 -2.88
C ASN A 23 16.60 9.11 -3.12
N VAL A 24 16.20 8.93 -4.39
CA VAL A 24 14.95 8.25 -4.72
C VAL A 24 14.97 6.82 -4.22
N ALA A 25 15.99 6.02 -4.54
CA ALA A 25 16.13 4.64 -4.08
C ALA A 25 16.09 4.52 -2.56
N ARG A 26 16.71 5.45 -1.84
CA ARG A 26 16.68 5.45 -0.37
C ARG A 26 15.29 5.71 0.20
N VAL A 27 14.51 6.61 -0.40
CA VAL A 27 13.18 7.00 0.10
C VAL A 27 12.09 6.07 -0.41
N HIS A 28 12.25 5.57 -1.64
CA HIS A 28 11.22 4.88 -2.40
C HIS A 28 11.50 3.41 -2.64
N GLY A 29 12.66 2.90 -2.25
CA GLY A 29 13.08 1.50 -2.40
C GLY A 29 13.80 1.20 -3.71
N ASP A 30 13.52 1.99 -4.74
CA ASP A 30 14.04 1.80 -6.10
C ASP A 30 14.26 3.16 -6.79
N PRO A 31 15.34 3.34 -7.57
CA PRO A 31 15.65 4.63 -8.19
C PRO A 31 14.62 5.14 -9.21
N LEU A 32 13.78 4.25 -9.78
CA LEU A 32 12.73 4.59 -10.73
C LEU A 32 11.34 4.65 -10.08
N GLN A 33 11.21 4.23 -8.81
CA GLN A 33 9.93 4.23 -8.10
C GLN A 33 9.45 5.65 -7.79
N ARG A 34 8.18 5.92 -8.13
CA ARG A 34 7.50 7.18 -7.78
C ARG A 34 6.68 7.00 -6.51
N GLY A 35 6.62 8.06 -5.69
CA GLY A 35 5.84 8.07 -4.45
C GLY A 35 4.33 7.90 -4.66
N ILE A 36 3.63 7.27 -3.73
CA ILE A 36 2.16 7.18 -3.75
C ILE A 36 1.56 8.51 -3.25
N THR A 37 0.62 9.07 -4.01
CA THR A 37 -0.15 10.25 -3.62
C THR A 37 -1.49 9.85 -2.98
N LYS A 38 -2.15 10.81 -2.30
CA LYS A 38 -3.51 10.59 -1.80
C LYS A 38 -4.51 10.34 -2.95
N ALA A 39 -4.31 10.99 -4.09
CA ALA A 39 -5.15 10.84 -5.26
C ALA A 39 -5.05 9.42 -5.84
N ASP A 40 -3.82 8.88 -5.90
CA ASP A 40 -3.56 7.51 -6.38
C ASP A 40 -4.36 6.48 -5.56
N LEU A 41 -4.37 6.62 -4.22
CA LEU A 41 -4.94 5.61 -3.32
C LEU A 41 -6.45 5.77 -3.09
N LYS A 42 -7.00 6.98 -3.29
CA LYS A 42 -8.43 7.30 -3.05
C LYS A 42 -9.43 6.32 -3.69
N PRO A 43 -9.32 5.96 -4.99
CA PRO A 43 -10.28 5.02 -5.60
C PRO A 43 -10.25 3.64 -4.95
N TYR A 44 -9.07 3.18 -4.53
CA TYR A 44 -8.89 1.86 -3.91
C TYR A 44 -9.41 1.83 -2.48
N LEU A 45 -9.20 2.90 -1.70
CA LEU A 45 -9.80 3.04 -0.37
C LEU A 45 -11.32 2.95 -0.44
N LYS A 46 -11.93 3.63 -1.43
CA LYS A 46 -13.37 3.56 -1.67
C LYS A 46 -13.81 2.13 -2.02
N ALA A 47 -13.11 1.48 -2.96
CA ALA A 47 -13.45 0.13 -3.39
C ALA A 47 -13.41 -0.89 -2.25
N ILE A 48 -12.39 -0.82 -1.38
CA ILE A 48 -12.29 -1.70 -0.20
C ILE A 48 -13.40 -1.42 0.81
N ARG A 49 -13.68 -0.15 1.12
CA ARG A 49 -14.78 0.20 2.04
C ARG A 49 -16.13 -0.27 1.52
N ASP A 50 -16.42 -0.03 0.24
CA ASP A 50 -17.64 -0.48 -0.41
C ASP A 50 -17.75 -2.02 -0.38
N TYR A 51 -16.63 -2.72 -0.58
CA TYR A 51 -16.59 -4.19 -0.51
C TYR A 51 -16.87 -4.70 0.90
N LEU A 52 -16.22 -4.12 1.92
CA LEU A 52 -16.40 -4.52 3.31
C LEU A 52 -17.84 -4.28 3.78
N HIS A 53 -18.38 -3.10 3.48
CA HIS A 53 -19.75 -2.73 3.81
C HIS A 53 -20.79 -3.68 3.17
N LYS A 54 -20.60 -4.04 1.90
CA LYS A 54 -21.58 -4.88 1.17
C LYS A 54 -21.55 -6.36 1.55
N ARG A 55 -20.38 -6.89 1.95
CA ARG A 55 -20.17 -8.35 2.01
C ARG A 55 -19.71 -8.88 3.34
N SER A 56 -19.14 -8.03 4.18
CA SER A 56 -18.13 -8.49 5.13
C SER A 56 -18.60 -8.36 6.59
N GLY A 57 -19.55 -7.46 6.88
CA GLY A 57 -20.30 -7.41 8.13
C GLY A 57 -19.47 -7.55 9.42
N PRO A 58 -20.07 -8.00 10.54
CA PRO A 58 -19.37 -8.20 11.81
C PRO A 58 -18.24 -9.24 11.74
N ARG A 59 -18.34 -10.21 10.83
CA ARG A 59 -17.35 -11.29 10.69
C ARG A 59 -16.00 -10.77 10.20
N ALA A 60 -15.99 -9.84 9.25
CA ALA A 60 -14.73 -9.31 8.74
C ALA A 60 -14.08 -8.33 9.70
N GLU A 61 -14.86 -7.57 10.47
CA GLU A 61 -14.32 -6.77 11.56
C GLU A 61 -13.62 -7.65 12.59
N ALA A 62 -14.23 -8.78 13.00
CA ALA A 62 -13.59 -9.72 13.90
C ALA A 62 -12.28 -10.31 13.34
N ILE A 63 -12.23 -10.64 12.03
CA ILE A 63 -11.00 -11.12 11.37
C ILE A 63 -9.93 -10.02 11.35
N ILE A 64 -10.31 -8.79 10.98
CA ILE A 64 -9.38 -7.65 10.94
C ILE A 64 -8.81 -7.39 12.33
N SER A 65 -9.66 -7.29 13.36
CA SER A 65 -9.23 -7.06 14.73
C SER A 65 -8.30 -8.16 15.22
N ARG A 66 -8.64 -9.44 14.99
CA ARG A 66 -7.79 -10.57 15.37
C ARG A 66 -6.42 -10.55 14.66
N ASP A 67 -6.42 -10.33 13.34
CA ASP A 67 -5.19 -10.37 12.55
C ASP A 67 -4.27 -9.18 12.89
N TRP A 68 -4.85 -8.02 13.22
CA TRP A 68 -4.12 -6.86 13.72
C TRP A 68 -3.59 -7.07 15.14
N GLU A 69 -4.43 -7.54 16.06
CA GLU A 69 -4.07 -7.82 17.46
C GLU A 69 -2.84 -8.73 17.53
N ARG A 70 -2.79 -9.79 16.71
CA ARG A 70 -1.61 -10.66 16.64
C ARG A 70 -0.30 -9.92 16.38
N VAL A 71 -0.31 -8.93 15.47
CA VAL A 71 0.87 -8.12 15.15
C VAL A 71 1.18 -7.13 16.26
N LEU A 72 0.14 -6.55 16.87
CA LEU A 72 0.27 -5.67 18.02
C LEU A 72 0.89 -6.38 19.23
N SER A 73 0.31 -7.52 19.66
CA SER A 73 0.83 -8.28 20.80
C SER A 73 2.26 -8.77 20.54
N SER A 74 2.58 -9.19 19.31
CA SER A 74 3.95 -9.55 18.94
C SER A 74 4.92 -8.37 19.04
N SER A 75 4.47 -7.15 18.75
CA SER A 75 5.30 -5.94 18.82
C SER A 75 5.49 -5.50 20.27
N GLN A 76 4.44 -5.55 21.10
CA GLN A 76 4.50 -5.29 22.53
C GLN A 76 5.45 -6.26 23.23
N ALA A 77 5.27 -7.57 23.02
CA ALA A 77 6.16 -8.60 23.60
C ALA A 77 7.63 -8.43 23.16
N PHE A 78 7.88 -7.92 21.95
CA PHE A 78 9.22 -7.59 21.50
C PHE A 78 9.83 -6.43 22.30
N LEU A 79 9.06 -5.38 22.56
CA LEU A 79 9.53 -4.23 23.34
C LEU A 79 9.73 -4.58 24.82
N GLU A 80 8.84 -5.36 25.42
CA GLU A 80 9.00 -5.84 26.80
C GLU A 80 10.29 -6.65 27.00
N ARG A 81 10.65 -7.50 26.03
CA ARG A 81 11.96 -8.21 26.03
C ARG A 81 13.12 -7.22 25.95
N ALA A 82 13.03 -6.23 25.07
CA ALA A 82 14.06 -5.22 24.91
C ALA A 82 14.25 -4.36 26.17
N GLU A 83 13.16 -4.02 26.88
CA GLU A 83 13.18 -3.24 28.13
C GLU A 83 13.80 -4.02 29.29
N ARG A 84 13.63 -5.35 29.31
CA ARG A 84 14.33 -6.24 30.26
C ARG A 84 15.82 -6.42 29.99
N GLY A 85 16.37 -5.72 28.98
CA GLY A 85 17.80 -5.76 28.65
C GLY A 85 18.22 -6.93 27.76
N GLU A 86 17.27 -7.66 27.18
CA GLU A 86 17.60 -8.73 26.23
C GLU A 86 18.23 -8.14 24.95
N PRO A 87 19.31 -8.75 24.41
CA PRO A 87 19.89 -8.33 23.14
C PRO A 87 18.84 -8.33 22.03
N HIS A 88 18.73 -7.21 21.32
CA HIS A 88 17.69 -7.03 20.31
C HIS A 88 18.18 -6.24 19.09
N ASN A 89 17.51 -6.46 17.96
CA ASN A 89 17.78 -5.71 16.74
C ASN A 89 17.14 -4.32 16.80
N LEU A 90 17.96 -3.26 16.63
CA LEU A 90 17.52 -1.87 16.65
C LEU A 90 16.42 -1.56 15.62
N HIS A 91 16.50 -2.15 14.42
CA HIS A 91 15.51 -1.92 13.37
C HIS A 91 14.17 -2.56 13.70
N SER A 92 14.18 -3.77 14.27
CA SER A 92 12.99 -4.44 14.77
C SER A 92 12.35 -3.67 15.92
N ARG A 93 13.14 -3.13 16.86
CA ARG A 93 12.64 -2.25 17.92
C ARG A 93 11.93 -1.02 17.36
N ASN A 94 12.58 -0.34 16.42
CA ASN A 94 12.00 0.84 15.77
C ASN A 94 10.71 0.50 14.99
N ALA A 95 10.64 -0.69 14.38
CA ALA A 95 9.43 -1.15 13.71
C ALA A 95 8.29 -1.43 14.69
N ALA A 96 8.58 -2.09 15.82
CA ALA A 96 7.59 -2.35 16.87
C ALA A 96 7.02 -1.06 17.47
N LEU A 97 7.87 -0.05 17.72
CA LEU A 97 7.41 1.27 18.17
C LEU A 97 6.43 1.92 17.19
N VAL A 98 6.74 1.89 15.89
CA VAL A 98 5.83 2.43 14.85
C VAL A 98 4.50 1.68 14.85
N VAL A 99 4.50 0.36 15.05
CA VAL A 99 3.24 -0.42 15.10
C VAL A 99 2.36 0.06 16.26
N ILE A 100 2.95 0.26 17.44
CA ILE A 100 2.25 0.79 18.62
C ILE A 100 1.77 2.22 18.38
N ASP A 101 2.59 3.09 17.78
CA ASP A 101 2.18 4.45 17.44
C ASP A 101 0.96 4.45 16.50
N VAL A 102 0.96 3.57 15.49
CA VAL A 102 -0.15 3.46 14.53
C VAL A 102 -1.42 2.96 15.22
N ASP A 103 -1.31 1.98 16.11
CA ASP A 103 -2.42 1.45 16.90
C ASP A 103 -3.05 2.53 17.81
N GLY A 104 -2.21 3.32 18.48
CA GLY A 104 -2.67 4.41 19.35
C GLY A 104 -3.36 5.55 18.61
N GLU A 105 -3.17 5.67 17.29
CA GLU A 105 -3.72 6.77 16.48
C GLU A 105 -4.84 6.37 15.51
N GLN A 106 -4.94 5.10 15.11
CA GLN A 106 -5.88 4.63 14.08
C GLN A 106 -6.64 3.38 14.52
N HIS A 107 -7.91 3.30 14.13
CA HIS A 107 -8.71 2.09 14.33
C HIS A 107 -8.18 0.93 13.46
N PRO A 108 -8.19 -0.34 13.94
CA PRO A 108 -7.73 -1.51 13.17
C PRO A 108 -8.36 -1.62 11.78
N THR A 109 -9.64 -1.29 11.64
CA THR A 109 -10.35 -1.24 10.36
C THR A 109 -9.73 -0.25 9.38
N ASP A 110 -9.34 0.95 9.82
CA ASP A 110 -8.74 1.95 8.93
C ASP A 110 -7.31 1.57 8.50
N ILE A 111 -6.56 0.92 9.40
CA ILE A 111 -5.26 0.33 9.10
C ILE A 111 -5.43 -0.76 8.02
N ALA A 112 -6.36 -1.68 8.24
CA ALA A 112 -6.65 -2.78 7.32
C ALA A 112 -7.12 -2.29 5.95
N VAL A 113 -8.06 -1.34 5.92
CA VAL A 113 -8.55 -0.72 4.67
C VAL A 113 -7.39 -0.07 3.90
N THR A 114 -6.49 0.63 4.59
CA THR A 114 -5.33 1.26 3.96
C THR A 114 -4.38 0.22 3.35
N LEU A 115 -4.06 -0.84 4.09
CA LEU A 115 -3.18 -1.92 3.62
C LEU A 115 -3.82 -2.76 2.50
N MET A 116 -5.11 -3.09 2.61
CA MET A 116 -5.86 -3.75 1.54
C MET A 116 -5.93 -2.88 0.28
N ALA A 117 -6.13 -1.56 0.42
CA ALA A 117 -6.14 -0.65 -0.72
C ALA A 117 -4.79 -0.61 -1.44
N LEU A 118 -3.67 -0.69 -0.71
CA LEU A 118 -2.34 -0.81 -1.29
C LEU A 118 -2.15 -2.13 -2.05
N GLY A 119 -2.61 -3.24 -1.49
CA GLY A 119 -2.59 -4.54 -2.16
C GLY A 119 -3.46 -4.57 -3.42
N TYR A 120 -4.65 -3.97 -3.35
CA TYR A 120 -5.51 -3.78 -4.52
C TYR A 120 -4.76 -2.97 -5.59
N PHE A 121 -4.25 -1.79 -5.23
CA PHE A 121 -3.54 -0.90 -6.16
C PHE A 121 -2.34 -1.60 -6.80
N TYR A 122 -1.64 -2.43 -6.03
CA TYR A 122 -0.53 -3.26 -6.52
C TYR A 122 -0.97 -4.19 -7.66
N ALA A 123 -2.07 -4.92 -7.46
CA ALA A 123 -2.60 -5.85 -8.46
C ALA A 123 -3.23 -5.14 -9.67
N ASP A 124 -3.86 -3.99 -9.45
CA ASP A 124 -4.60 -3.25 -10.47
C ASP A 124 -3.69 -2.48 -11.45
N GLN A 125 -2.58 -1.93 -10.97
CA GLN A 125 -1.64 -1.15 -11.78
C GLN A 125 -0.21 -1.69 -11.69
N PRO A 126 0.11 -2.85 -12.28
CA PRO A 126 1.46 -3.41 -12.21
C PRO A 126 2.54 -2.49 -12.81
N SER A 127 2.22 -1.75 -13.88
CA SER A 127 3.13 -0.80 -14.54
C SER A 127 3.51 0.41 -13.67
N ARG A 128 2.82 0.64 -12.55
CA ARG A 128 3.06 1.75 -11.63
C ARG A 128 4.27 1.49 -10.71
N TRP A 129 4.68 0.23 -10.58
CA TRP A 129 5.73 -0.22 -9.67
C TRP A 129 7.00 -0.50 -10.46
N ALA A 130 8.10 0.14 -10.07
CA ALA A 130 9.39 -0.13 -10.68
C ALA A 130 9.95 -1.50 -10.25
N SER A 131 9.63 -1.90 -9.02
CA SER A 131 10.00 -3.19 -8.45
C SER A 131 9.16 -3.50 -7.21
N ASP A 132 9.17 -4.76 -6.79
CA ASP A 132 8.55 -5.22 -5.54
C ASP A 132 9.12 -4.45 -4.34
N GLN A 133 10.43 -4.22 -4.31
CA GLN A 133 11.06 -3.42 -3.27
C GLN A 133 10.52 -1.98 -3.27
N GLY A 134 10.29 -1.40 -4.45
CA GLY A 134 9.63 -0.12 -4.61
C GLY A 134 8.25 -0.09 -3.95
N PHE A 135 7.44 -1.12 -4.20
CA PHE A 135 6.13 -1.30 -3.56
C PHE A 135 6.23 -1.42 -2.04
N GLN A 136 7.10 -2.29 -1.53
CA GLN A 136 7.30 -2.50 -0.08
C GLN A 136 7.62 -1.19 0.65
N PHE A 137 8.54 -0.40 0.09
CA PHE A 137 8.92 0.90 0.65
C PHE A 137 7.75 1.89 0.64
N GLN A 138 6.95 1.90 -0.42
CA GLN A 138 5.76 2.75 -0.46
C GLN A 138 4.70 2.30 0.53
N ALA A 139 4.45 0.99 0.66
CA ALA A 139 3.49 0.45 1.62
C ALA A 139 3.88 0.82 3.05
N VAL A 140 5.14 0.61 3.44
CA VAL A 140 5.67 1.03 4.74
C VAL A 140 5.58 2.54 4.94
N ARG A 141 5.87 3.34 3.91
CA ARG A 141 5.74 4.80 3.99
C ARG A 141 4.30 5.24 4.22
N MET A 142 3.33 4.59 3.58
CA MET A 142 1.91 4.88 3.76
C MET A 142 1.41 4.42 5.12
N PHE A 143 1.83 3.23 5.57
CA PHE A 143 1.57 2.75 6.93
C PHE A 143 2.09 3.71 7.99
N ARG A 144 3.35 4.15 7.88
CA ARG A 144 3.93 5.13 8.82
C ARG A 144 3.22 6.48 8.85
N LYS A 145 2.59 6.89 7.74
CA LYS A 145 1.81 8.14 7.69
C LYS A 145 0.52 8.07 8.50
N LEU A 146 0.11 6.87 8.93
CA LEU A 146 -1.03 6.68 9.82
C LEU A 146 -0.72 7.17 11.25
N ALA A 147 0.55 7.13 11.66
CA ALA A 147 1.05 7.76 12.89
C ALA A 147 1.51 9.20 12.60
N LYS A 148 0.67 10.18 12.94
CA LYS A 148 0.87 11.62 12.72
C LYS A 148 2.13 12.13 13.43
N HIS A 149 2.46 11.61 14.61
CA HIS A 149 3.58 12.06 15.43
C HIS A 149 4.97 11.69 14.87
N GLN A 150 5.06 10.78 13.89
CA GLN A 150 6.32 10.51 13.19
C GLN A 150 6.71 11.61 12.18
N THR A 151 5.96 12.72 12.15
CA THR A 151 6.31 13.93 11.43
C THR A 151 7.18 14.82 12.32
N ASP A 152 8.50 14.70 12.19
CA ASP A 152 9.43 15.66 12.80
C ASP A 152 9.36 17.02 12.08
N TYR A 153 9.73 18.08 12.79
CA TYR A 153 10.00 19.41 12.25
C TYR A 153 11.49 19.69 12.37
N SER A 154 12.10 20.27 11.34
CA SER A 154 13.50 20.69 11.37
C SER A 154 13.57 22.20 11.17
N TRP A 155 14.45 22.86 11.91
CA TRP A 155 14.71 24.27 11.72
C TRP A 155 15.72 24.47 10.59
N THR A 156 15.38 25.31 9.63
CA THR A 156 16.36 25.79 8.65
C THR A 156 17.37 26.72 9.32
N ARG A 157 18.53 26.90 8.69
CA ARG A 157 19.54 27.88 9.13
C ARG A 157 19.02 29.32 9.15
N THR A 158 17.94 29.61 8.42
CA THR A 158 17.25 30.90 8.38
C THR A 158 16.15 31.04 9.45
N GLY A 159 16.02 30.08 10.37
CA GLY A 159 15.05 30.15 11.47
C GLY A 159 13.62 29.75 11.07
N GLN A 160 13.39 29.33 9.82
CA GLN A 160 12.09 28.82 9.39
C GLN A 160 11.95 27.35 9.81
N MET A 161 10.88 27.03 10.55
CA MET A 161 10.50 25.66 10.83
C MET A 161 9.96 25.02 9.55
N ILE A 162 10.74 24.12 8.97
CA ILE A 162 10.27 23.30 7.84
C ILE A 162 9.82 21.96 8.40
N ARG A 163 8.73 21.43 7.85
CA ARG A 163 8.36 20.04 8.07
C ARG A 163 9.57 19.19 7.70
N SER A 164 10.20 18.53 8.68
CA SER A 164 11.25 17.57 8.35
C SER A 164 10.59 16.54 7.46
N SER A 165 11.20 16.27 6.31
CA SER A 165 10.63 15.39 5.30
C SER A 165 10.67 13.93 5.79
N ALA A 166 9.94 13.62 6.86
CA ALA A 166 10.07 12.45 7.72
C ALA A 166 11.51 12.25 8.25
N LYS A 167 11.67 11.78 9.48
CA LYS A 167 12.87 10.99 9.78
C LYS A 167 12.94 9.90 8.70
N ARG A 168 13.97 9.97 7.85
CA ARG A 168 14.22 8.96 6.82
C ARG A 168 14.23 7.62 7.55
N CYS A 169 13.27 6.76 7.23
CA CYS A 169 13.26 5.42 7.82
C CYS A 169 14.55 4.73 7.36
N PRO A 170 15.39 4.23 8.27
CA PRO A 170 16.50 3.38 7.88
C PRO A 170 15.94 2.19 7.09
N GLN A 171 16.64 1.75 6.04
CA GLN A 171 16.16 0.65 5.20
C GLN A 171 15.95 -0.64 6.00
N GLY A 172 16.77 -0.88 7.02
CA GLY A 172 16.57 -1.99 7.96
C GLY A 172 15.22 -1.90 8.69
N THR A 173 14.85 -0.72 9.18
CA THR A 173 13.55 -0.49 9.82
C THR A 173 12.40 -0.62 8.82
N THR A 174 12.58 -0.18 7.57
CA THR A 174 11.59 -0.41 6.51
C THR A 174 11.36 -1.90 6.26
N LYS A 175 12.43 -2.71 6.20
CA LYS A 175 12.31 -4.16 6.03
C LYS A 175 11.61 -4.82 7.23
N ALA A 176 11.96 -4.43 8.45
CA ALA A 176 11.31 -4.93 9.66
C ALA A 176 9.82 -4.55 9.70
N LEU A 177 9.46 -3.32 9.34
CA LEU A 177 8.07 -2.89 9.21
C LEU A 177 7.32 -3.66 8.14
N TRP A 178 7.96 -3.93 7.01
CA TRP A 178 7.35 -4.74 5.96
C TRP A 178 6.99 -6.14 6.47
N GLN A 179 7.84 -6.77 7.28
CA GLN A 179 7.54 -8.06 7.91
C GLN A 179 6.28 -7.98 8.78
N SER A 180 6.17 -6.97 9.66
CA SER A 180 4.97 -6.73 10.48
C SER A 180 3.72 -6.51 9.63
N ILE A 181 3.82 -5.71 8.56
CA ILE A 181 2.71 -5.47 7.63
C ILE A 181 2.28 -6.78 6.94
N THR A 182 3.22 -7.57 6.44
CA THR A 182 2.89 -8.84 5.75
C THR A 182 2.27 -9.87 6.68
N ALA A 183 2.65 -9.87 7.97
CA ALA A 183 2.09 -10.75 8.97
C ALA A 183 0.58 -10.51 9.23
N THR A 184 0.05 -9.33 8.88
CA THR A 184 -1.40 -9.06 8.92
C THR A 184 -2.18 -9.79 7.82
N GLY A 185 -1.55 -10.11 6.69
CA GLY A 185 -2.22 -10.63 5.50
C GLY A 185 -3.05 -9.59 4.72
N PHE A 186 -3.21 -8.36 5.20
CA PHE A 186 -4.13 -7.37 4.62
C PHE A 186 -3.77 -6.97 3.18
N ILE A 187 -2.49 -6.89 2.83
CA ILE A 187 -2.04 -6.67 1.44
C ILE A 187 -2.57 -7.79 0.53
N GLY A 188 -2.48 -9.04 0.99
CA GLY A 188 -2.98 -10.22 0.26
C GLY A 188 -4.50 -10.20 0.09
N TYR A 189 -5.24 -9.84 1.14
CA TYR A 189 -6.69 -9.66 1.05
C TYR A 189 -7.07 -8.59 0.02
N GLY A 190 -6.33 -7.48 -0.04
CA GLY A 190 -6.49 -6.45 -1.07
C GLY A 190 -6.36 -6.98 -2.51
N ILE A 191 -5.33 -7.80 -2.76
CA ILE A 191 -5.11 -8.46 -4.05
C ILE A 191 -6.26 -9.42 -4.39
N GLN A 192 -6.74 -10.18 -3.42
CA GLN A 192 -7.86 -11.11 -3.61
C GLN A 192 -9.16 -10.37 -3.92
N ILE A 193 -9.44 -9.27 -3.21
CA ILE A 193 -10.60 -8.41 -3.47
C ILE A 193 -10.55 -7.84 -4.88
N GLN A 194 -9.38 -7.37 -5.33
CA GLN A 194 -9.21 -6.88 -6.70
C GLN A 194 -9.59 -7.95 -7.73
N LYS A 195 -9.07 -9.17 -7.59
CA LYS A 195 -9.39 -10.29 -8.48
C LYS A 195 -10.87 -10.61 -8.51
N GLN A 196 -11.53 -10.58 -7.35
CA GLN A 196 -12.96 -10.86 -7.23
C GLN A 196 -13.80 -9.77 -7.92
N ILE A 197 -13.49 -8.50 -7.69
CA ILE A 197 -14.21 -7.38 -8.33
C ILE A 197 -14.00 -7.40 -9.86
N GLU A 198 -12.79 -7.69 -10.31
CA GLU A 198 -12.48 -7.79 -11.75
C GLU A 198 -13.23 -8.96 -12.41
N LYS A 199 -13.29 -10.12 -11.74
CA LYS A 199 -14.10 -11.27 -12.20
C LYS A 199 -15.57 -10.89 -12.35
N GLU A 200 -16.14 -10.19 -11.37
CA GLU A 200 -17.53 -9.74 -11.41
C GLU A 200 -17.80 -8.71 -12.50
N ARG A 201 -16.86 -7.78 -12.74
CA ARG A 201 -16.95 -6.84 -13.86
C ARG A 201 -16.96 -7.56 -15.21
N ARG A 202 -16.07 -8.54 -15.39
CA ARG A 202 -16.02 -9.35 -16.62
C ARG A 202 -17.29 -10.15 -16.85
N MET A 203 -17.87 -10.75 -15.80
CA MET A 203 -19.16 -11.45 -15.90
C MET A 203 -20.27 -10.49 -16.32
N ARG A 204 -20.44 -9.37 -15.61
CA ARG A 204 -21.46 -8.36 -15.97
C ARG A 204 -21.28 -7.79 -17.37
N GLN A 205 -20.05 -7.65 -17.85
CA GLN A 205 -19.78 -7.21 -19.21
C GLN A 205 -20.20 -8.26 -20.25
N LYS A 206 -19.94 -9.55 -19.98
CA LYS A 206 -20.41 -10.64 -20.83
C LYS A 206 -21.93 -10.71 -20.86
N ASP A 207 -22.58 -10.58 -19.70
CA ASP A 207 -24.04 -10.57 -19.58
C ASP A 207 -24.62 -9.40 -20.38
N ARG A 208 -24.09 -8.17 -20.21
CA ARG A 208 -24.51 -7.01 -21.02
C ARG A 208 -24.31 -7.18 -22.52
N ILE A 209 -23.22 -7.84 -22.95
CA ILE A 209 -22.98 -8.11 -24.37
C ILE A 209 -23.97 -9.16 -24.89
N ALA A 210 -24.34 -10.16 -24.08
CA ALA A 210 -25.36 -11.14 -24.41
C ALA A 210 -26.74 -10.47 -24.54
N ASP A 211 -27.13 -9.64 -23.57
CA ASP A 211 -28.39 -8.88 -23.60
C ASP A 211 -28.47 -7.99 -24.84
N LEU A 212 -27.39 -7.26 -25.18
CA LEU A 212 -27.34 -6.42 -26.37
C LEU A 212 -27.44 -7.24 -27.67
N ARG A 213 -26.85 -8.43 -27.72
CA ARG A 213 -26.96 -9.34 -28.88
C ARG A 213 -28.38 -9.87 -29.03
N GLU A 214 -29.06 -10.18 -27.94
CA GLU A 214 -30.45 -10.60 -27.96
C GLU A 214 -31.37 -9.50 -28.48
N ILE A 215 -31.19 -8.26 -28.00
CA ILE A 215 -31.96 -7.09 -28.47
C ILE A 215 -31.74 -6.83 -29.97
N LEU A 216 -30.48 -6.81 -30.43
CA LEU A 216 -30.15 -6.56 -31.83
C LEU A 216 -30.52 -7.73 -32.75
N GLY A 217 -30.46 -8.98 -32.25
CA GLY A 217 -30.88 -10.18 -32.97
C GLY A 217 -32.40 -10.28 -33.11
N ALA A 218 -33.16 -9.88 -32.10
CA ALA A 218 -34.63 -9.82 -32.14
C ALA A 218 -35.14 -8.73 -33.10
N SER A 219 -34.41 -7.60 -33.20
CA SER A 219 -34.75 -6.51 -34.12
C SER A 219 -34.57 -6.88 -35.61
N ALA A 220 -33.75 -7.88 -35.95
CA ALA A 220 -33.58 -8.34 -37.33
C ALA A 220 -34.70 -9.28 -37.80
N ALA A 221 -35.44 -9.90 -36.87
CA ALA A 221 -36.57 -10.77 -37.18
C ALA A 221 -37.85 -9.99 -37.46
N THR A 222 -38.02 -8.80 -36.88
CA THR A 222 -39.28 -8.04 -36.95
C THR A 222 -39.47 -7.25 -38.25
N THR A 223 -38.43 -7.07 -39.08
CA THR A 223 -38.52 -6.31 -40.33
C THR A 223 -38.93 -7.13 -41.56
N TYR A 224 -39.07 -8.45 -41.44
CA TYR A 224 -39.44 -9.35 -42.55
C TYR A 224 -40.89 -9.85 -42.52
N GLU A 225 -41.70 -9.47 -41.52
CA GLU A 225 -43.05 -10.02 -41.31
C GLU A 225 -44.21 -9.04 -41.63
N THR A 226 -43.94 -7.85 -42.20
CA THR A 226 -44.98 -6.85 -42.54
C THR A 226 -45.05 -6.47 -44.02
N ALA A 227 -44.54 -7.32 -44.91
CA ALA A 227 -44.62 -7.13 -46.35
C ALA A 227 -45.29 -8.33 -47.04
N GLU A 228 -46.60 -8.51 -46.83
CA GLU A 228 -47.51 -9.25 -47.72
C GLU A 228 -48.93 -8.70 -47.61
#